data_AF-A0AAV6WZT4-F1
#
_entry.id   AF-A0AAV6WZT4-F1
#
_cell.length_a   1.000
_cell.length_b   1.000
_cell.length_c   1.000
_cell.angle_alpha   90.00
_cell.angle_beta   90.00
_cell.angle_gamma   90.00
#
_symmetry.space_group_name_H-M   'P 1'
#
loop_
_entity.id
_entity.type
_entity.pdbx_description
1 polymer ?
#
loop_
_entity_poly.entity_id
_entity_poly.type
_entity_poly.pdbx_seq_one_letter_code
_entity_poly.pdbx_strand_id
1 'polypeptide(L)'
;MPKRDVESATAMIGHFAKQNQHREAILCFLRMLHLNIRPNEYTFGTLLHSSVVLKDLHLGKQFHAYAKKFNLNSNVFVGSAISDLYVKLSNLEDALRAFQDIHNPNVVSYTTLIHGYIKEERFDEAVVIFRSMPERNVVSWNTVISGCSQIGKNEEAVNFFVEMLREGVIPSQSTYPCAMIAAANIGALAMGKSIHACAVKFLGELGLFLANSLISFYAKCGSMEDSLLVFHKMRERNIVSWNALICGYAQNGEANGAIEMYQKMKLMNINPNSITLLGLLLACNHAGLINEGYKYFNEDRSLVKAEHYACMIDLLSRSGRFQEAQRFLRDLPFDPGVGFWKALLGGCQIHLNLELGEIAAKKILELDPRDVSSYVMLSNAHSAAGRWQNVLDVRQKMREKGLRRIPGSSWIEIGSKVHVFVTGDKRHRYKDEIYMALGYFIEHVMDSQDADPVMEF
;
A
#
# COMPACT_ATOMS: atom_id res chain seq x y z
N MET A 1 -40.56 -18.61 -30.66
CA MET A 1 -40.17 -17.22 -30.35
C MET A 1 -39.96 -17.12 -28.85
N PRO A 2 -38.90 -16.47 -28.33
CA PRO A 2 -38.83 -16.23 -26.90
C PRO A 2 -40.06 -15.42 -26.50
N LYS A 3 -40.65 -15.74 -25.35
CA LYS A 3 -41.83 -15.04 -24.84
C LYS A 3 -41.50 -13.54 -24.76
N ARG A 4 -42.45 -12.68 -25.13
CA ARG A 4 -42.34 -11.22 -24.95
C ARG A 4 -42.58 -10.88 -23.48
N ASP A 5 -41.77 -11.42 -22.60
CA ASP A 5 -41.82 -11.18 -21.15
C ASP A 5 -40.50 -10.59 -20.63
N VAL A 6 -40.57 -10.01 -19.44
CA VAL A 6 -39.45 -9.33 -18.77
C VAL A 6 -38.28 -10.27 -18.50
N GLU A 7 -38.56 -11.54 -18.22
CA GLU A 7 -37.55 -12.56 -17.92
C GLU A 7 -36.69 -12.86 -19.15
N SER A 8 -37.33 -13.12 -20.30
CA SER A 8 -36.63 -13.40 -21.55
C SER A 8 -35.79 -12.19 -22.02
N ALA A 9 -36.34 -10.98 -21.91
CA ALA A 9 -35.63 -9.76 -22.26
C ALA A 9 -34.42 -9.51 -21.35
N THR A 10 -34.59 -9.68 -20.03
CA THR A 10 -33.51 -9.50 -19.05
C THR A 10 -32.43 -10.56 -19.21
N ALA A 11 -32.79 -11.81 -19.48
CA ALA A 11 -31.84 -12.88 -19.75
C ALA A 11 -30.98 -12.58 -20.99
N MET A 12 -31.59 -12.03 -22.05
CA MET A 12 -30.88 -11.63 -23.26
C MET A 12 -29.88 -10.49 -23.00
N ILE A 13 -30.30 -9.46 -22.25
CA ILE A 13 -29.41 -8.36 -21.82
C ILE A 13 -28.23 -8.90 -21.00
N GLY A 14 -28.51 -9.79 -20.04
CA GLY A 14 -27.50 -10.48 -19.24
C GLY A 14 -26.53 -11.32 -20.06
N HIS A 15 -27.03 -12.02 -21.09
CA HIS A 15 -26.21 -12.85 -21.97
C HIS A 15 -25.19 -12.01 -22.75
N PHE A 16 -25.65 -10.91 -23.38
CA PHE A 16 -24.76 -10.01 -24.11
C PHE A 16 -23.72 -9.36 -23.20
N ALA A 17 -24.12 -8.88 -22.02
CA ALA A 17 -23.18 -8.31 -21.06
C ALA A 17 -22.10 -9.32 -20.61
N LYS A 18 -22.46 -10.59 -20.40
CA LYS A 18 -21.49 -11.65 -20.05
C LYS A 18 -20.50 -11.97 -21.17
N GLN A 19 -20.84 -11.67 -22.43
CA GLN A 19 -19.95 -11.81 -23.59
C GLN A 19 -19.14 -10.53 -23.87
N ASN A 20 -19.11 -9.56 -22.95
CA ASN A 20 -18.54 -8.22 -23.13
C ASN A 20 -19.18 -7.41 -24.29
N GLN A 21 -20.36 -7.83 -24.76
CA GLN A 21 -21.15 -7.15 -25.79
C GLN A 21 -22.10 -6.14 -25.14
N HIS A 22 -21.51 -5.14 -24.48
CA HIS A 22 -22.27 -4.17 -23.68
C HIS A 22 -23.14 -3.24 -24.53
N ARG A 23 -22.75 -2.91 -25.76
CA ARG A 23 -23.57 -2.07 -26.65
C ARG A 23 -24.83 -2.79 -27.08
N GLU A 24 -24.73 -4.08 -27.35
CA GLU A 24 -25.82 -4.98 -27.72
C GLU A 24 -26.79 -5.14 -26.54
N ALA A 25 -26.27 -5.30 -25.32
CA ALA A 25 -27.08 -5.32 -24.11
C ALA A 25 -27.93 -4.04 -23.95
N ILE A 26 -27.35 -2.87 -24.26
CA ILE A 26 -28.04 -1.58 -24.21
C ILE A 26 -29.09 -1.47 -25.31
N LEU A 27 -28.80 -1.93 -26.53
CA LEU A 27 -29.76 -1.97 -27.62
C LEU A 27 -30.96 -2.87 -27.29
N CYS A 28 -30.72 -4.02 -26.67
CA CYS A 28 -31.78 -4.90 -26.16
C CYS A 28 -32.64 -4.22 -25.11
N PHE A 29 -32.05 -3.42 -24.22
CA PHE A 29 -32.79 -2.60 -23.25
C PHE A 29 -33.65 -1.52 -23.92
N LEU A 30 -33.11 -0.77 -24.90
CA LEU A 30 -33.91 0.21 -25.63
C LEU A 30 -35.08 -0.45 -26.36
N ARG A 31 -34.86 -1.63 -26.95
CA ARG A 31 -35.94 -2.42 -27.57
C ARG A 31 -36.98 -2.88 -26.54
N MET A 32 -36.55 -3.28 -25.35
CA MET A 32 -37.44 -3.63 -24.24
C MET A 32 -38.37 -2.47 -23.88
N LEU A 33 -37.83 -1.25 -23.78
CA LEU A 33 -38.61 -0.02 -23.55
C LEU A 33 -39.58 0.27 -24.69
N HIS A 34 -39.15 0.16 -25.96
CA HIS A 34 -40.02 0.36 -27.13
C HIS A 34 -41.19 -0.64 -27.19
N LEU A 35 -40.99 -1.85 -26.67
CA LEU A 35 -42.03 -2.88 -26.59
C LEU A 35 -42.91 -2.74 -25.34
N ASN A 36 -42.76 -1.66 -24.56
CA ASN A 36 -43.45 -1.42 -23.29
C ASN A 36 -43.27 -2.53 -22.25
N ILE A 37 -42.15 -3.26 -22.31
CA ILE A 37 -41.82 -4.28 -21.31
C ILE A 37 -41.14 -3.56 -20.14
N ARG A 38 -41.73 -3.62 -18.95
CA ARG A 38 -41.21 -2.96 -17.76
C ARG A 38 -39.90 -3.63 -17.29
N PRO A 39 -38.78 -2.88 -17.18
CA PRO A 39 -37.53 -3.39 -16.60
C PRO A 39 -37.69 -3.76 -15.12
N ASN A 40 -36.90 -4.73 -14.67
CA ASN A 40 -36.83 -5.14 -13.26
C ASN A 40 -35.44 -4.85 -12.67
N GLU A 41 -35.23 -5.21 -11.40
CA GLU A 41 -34.00 -5.01 -10.66
C GLU A 41 -32.78 -5.67 -11.33
N TYR A 42 -32.95 -6.85 -11.92
CA TYR A 42 -31.89 -7.59 -12.61
C TYR A 42 -31.51 -6.94 -13.94
N THR A 43 -32.47 -6.31 -14.62
CA THR A 43 -32.19 -5.51 -15.83
C THR A 43 -31.23 -4.37 -15.48
N PHE A 44 -31.54 -3.60 -14.44
CA PHE A 44 -30.71 -2.46 -14.03
C PHE A 44 -29.35 -2.87 -13.46
N GLY A 45 -29.28 -3.94 -12.66
CA GLY A 45 -27.99 -4.46 -12.17
C GLY A 45 -27.00 -4.74 -13.31
N THR A 46 -27.48 -5.31 -14.43
CA THR A 46 -26.66 -5.59 -15.62
C THR A 46 -26.26 -4.32 -16.38
N LEU A 47 -27.19 -3.38 -16.57
CA LEU A 47 -26.95 -2.16 -17.34
C LEU A 47 -26.03 -1.18 -16.62
N LEU A 48 -26.20 -1.01 -15.31
CA LEU A 48 -25.32 -0.19 -14.48
C LEU A 48 -23.89 -0.74 -14.52
N HIS A 49 -23.72 -2.06 -14.43
CA HIS A 49 -22.41 -2.69 -14.61
C HIS A 49 -21.81 -2.41 -16.00
N SER A 50 -22.64 -2.41 -17.05
CA SER A 50 -22.17 -2.13 -18.41
C SER A 50 -21.65 -0.69 -18.57
N SER A 51 -22.25 0.29 -17.88
CA SER A 51 -21.74 1.66 -17.82
C SER A 51 -20.39 1.75 -17.10
N VAL A 52 -20.19 0.99 -16.01
CA VAL A 52 -18.90 0.88 -15.31
C VAL A 52 -17.80 0.34 -16.24
N VAL A 53 -18.07 -0.76 -16.96
CA VAL A 53 -17.10 -1.37 -17.88
C VAL A 53 -16.73 -0.43 -19.02
N LEU A 54 -17.72 0.29 -19.57
CA LEU A 54 -17.52 1.28 -20.62
C LEU A 54 -16.92 2.59 -20.11
N LYS A 55 -16.79 2.77 -18.79
CA LYS A 55 -16.37 4.02 -18.13
C LYS A 55 -17.19 5.25 -18.55
N ASP A 56 -18.47 5.04 -18.85
CA ASP A 56 -19.37 6.09 -19.35
C ASP A 56 -20.33 6.56 -18.24
N LEU A 57 -19.95 7.67 -17.58
CA LEU A 57 -20.75 8.29 -16.52
C LEU A 57 -22.07 8.86 -17.03
N HIS A 58 -22.13 9.33 -18.27
CA HIS A 58 -23.35 9.90 -18.84
C HIS A 58 -24.41 8.81 -19.03
N LEU A 59 -24.00 7.68 -19.60
CA LEU A 59 -24.84 6.49 -19.72
C LEU A 59 -25.32 5.99 -18.34
N GLY A 60 -24.42 5.99 -17.35
CA GLY A 60 -24.76 5.63 -15.97
C GLY A 60 -25.85 6.53 -15.37
N LYS A 61 -25.75 7.84 -15.59
CA LYS A 61 -26.79 8.81 -15.17
C LYS A 61 -28.13 8.58 -15.88
N GLN A 62 -28.12 8.19 -17.15
CA GLN A 62 -29.34 7.82 -17.86
C GLN A 62 -30.01 6.59 -17.24
N PHE A 63 -29.24 5.53 -16.93
CA PHE A 63 -29.79 4.34 -16.28
C PHE A 63 -30.32 4.62 -14.88
N HIS A 64 -29.64 5.46 -14.10
CA HIS A 64 -30.17 5.93 -12.83
C HIS A 64 -31.50 6.67 -13.00
N ALA A 65 -31.61 7.59 -13.97
CA ALA A 65 -32.86 8.29 -14.25
C ALA A 65 -34.00 7.33 -14.66
N TYR A 66 -33.71 6.31 -15.47
CA TYR A 66 -34.66 5.26 -15.80
C TYR A 66 -35.07 4.43 -14.56
N ALA A 67 -34.12 4.03 -13.72
CA ALA A 67 -34.41 3.30 -12.47
C ALA A 67 -35.36 4.11 -11.57
N LYS A 68 -35.14 5.43 -11.47
CA LYS A 68 -36.04 6.35 -10.75
C LYS A 68 -37.42 6.43 -11.41
N LYS A 69 -37.48 6.55 -12.74
CA LYS A 69 -38.75 6.56 -13.50
C LYS A 69 -39.61 5.31 -13.26
N PHE A 70 -38.98 4.16 -13.06
CA PHE A 70 -39.68 2.89 -12.77
C PHE A 70 -39.90 2.62 -11.27
N ASN A 71 -39.54 3.56 -10.39
CA ASN A 71 -39.56 3.45 -8.92
C ASN A 71 -38.74 2.25 -8.42
N LEU A 72 -37.59 2.00 -9.03
CA LEU A 72 -36.65 0.93 -8.65
C LEU A 72 -35.41 1.46 -7.93
N ASN A 73 -35.16 2.78 -7.90
CA ASN A 73 -34.00 3.36 -7.21
C ASN A 73 -34.03 3.12 -5.70
N SER A 74 -35.21 3.01 -5.08
CA SER A 74 -35.34 2.71 -3.65
C SER A 74 -35.13 1.24 -3.29
N ASN A 75 -35.10 0.34 -4.28
CA ASN A 75 -34.80 -1.08 -4.06
C ASN A 75 -33.32 -1.24 -3.69
N VAL A 76 -33.03 -1.96 -2.60
CA VAL A 76 -31.66 -2.12 -2.08
C VAL A 76 -30.66 -2.68 -3.11
N PHE A 77 -31.08 -3.59 -4.00
CA PHE A 77 -30.18 -4.16 -5.01
C PHE A 77 -29.84 -3.14 -6.09
N VAL A 78 -30.83 -2.39 -6.58
CA VAL A 78 -30.65 -1.40 -7.63
C VAL A 78 -29.94 -0.16 -7.10
N GLY A 79 -30.35 0.38 -5.95
CA GLY A 79 -29.72 1.54 -5.34
C GLY A 79 -28.27 1.28 -4.91
N SER A 80 -27.95 0.07 -4.42
CA SER A 80 -26.55 -0.32 -4.17
C SER A 80 -25.73 -0.38 -5.46
N ALA A 81 -26.30 -0.91 -6.55
CA ALA A 81 -25.64 -0.94 -7.85
C ALA A 81 -25.44 0.45 -8.45
N ILE A 82 -26.39 1.38 -8.25
CA ILE A 82 -26.25 2.78 -8.65
C ILE A 82 -25.14 3.47 -7.84
N SER A 83 -25.11 3.23 -6.52
CA SER A 83 -24.05 3.74 -5.65
C SER A 83 -22.68 3.23 -6.08
N ASP A 84 -22.56 1.92 -6.37
CA ASP A 84 -21.32 1.29 -6.85
C ASP A 84 -20.86 1.84 -8.20
N LEU A 85 -21.80 2.05 -9.13
CA LEU A 85 -21.54 2.72 -10.40
C LEU A 85 -20.85 4.08 -10.17
N TYR A 86 -21.43 4.93 -9.33
CA TYR A 86 -20.90 6.27 -9.09
C TYR A 86 -19.56 6.24 -8.35
N VAL A 87 -19.38 5.35 -7.36
CA VAL A 87 -18.10 5.15 -6.68
C VAL A 87 -17.00 4.72 -7.67
N LYS A 88 -17.29 3.78 -8.57
CA LYS A 88 -16.31 3.30 -9.56
C LYS A 88 -15.94 4.36 -10.59
N LEU A 89 -16.86 5.27 -10.89
CA LEU A 89 -16.65 6.42 -11.78
C LEU A 89 -16.23 7.71 -11.05
N SER A 90 -15.80 7.59 -9.79
CA SER A 90 -15.26 8.70 -8.97
C SER A 90 -16.21 9.91 -8.84
N ASN A 91 -17.49 9.65 -8.65
CA ASN A 91 -18.51 10.67 -8.39
C ASN A 91 -19.23 10.36 -7.08
N LEU A 92 -18.58 10.65 -5.96
CA LEU A 92 -19.04 10.26 -4.64
C LEU A 92 -20.30 11.00 -4.17
N GLU A 93 -20.57 12.18 -4.73
CA GLU A 93 -21.77 12.96 -4.39
C GLU A 93 -23.04 12.28 -4.91
N ASP A 94 -23.04 11.86 -6.19
CA ASP A 94 -24.16 11.11 -6.75
C ASP A 94 -24.29 9.70 -6.13
N ALA A 95 -23.17 9.09 -5.69
CA ALA A 95 -23.20 7.84 -4.94
C ALA A 95 -23.93 8.00 -3.60
N LEU A 96 -23.64 9.05 -2.84
CA LEU A 96 -24.31 9.33 -1.57
C LEU A 96 -25.81 9.61 -1.77
N ARG A 97 -26.18 10.37 -2.80
CA ARG A 97 -27.59 10.60 -3.16
C ARG A 97 -28.31 9.29 -3.47
N ALA A 98 -27.70 8.42 -4.27
CA ALA A 98 -28.26 7.12 -4.59
C ALA A 98 -28.41 6.23 -3.36
N PHE A 99 -27.47 6.29 -2.42
CA PHE A 99 -27.56 5.59 -1.14
C PHE A 99 -28.71 6.10 -0.27
N GLN A 100 -28.91 7.42 -0.19
CA GLN A 100 -29.99 8.05 0.57
C GLN A 100 -31.39 7.71 0.05
N ASP A 101 -31.52 7.41 -1.25
CA ASP A 101 -32.78 6.99 -1.87
C ASP A 101 -33.17 5.54 -1.52
N ILE A 102 -32.25 4.71 -0.98
CA ILE A 102 -32.49 3.29 -0.68
C ILE A 102 -33.42 3.12 0.53
N HIS A 103 -34.46 2.29 0.36
CA HIS A 103 -35.26 1.82 1.49
C HIS A 103 -34.57 0.64 2.17
N ASN A 104 -34.30 0.76 3.48
CA ASN A 104 -33.58 -0.23 4.30
C ASN A 104 -32.22 -0.65 3.69
N PRO A 105 -31.21 0.26 3.69
CA PRO A 105 -29.88 -0.07 3.19
C PRO A 105 -29.27 -1.25 3.94
N ASN A 106 -28.62 -2.16 3.21
CA ASN A 106 -27.97 -3.34 3.78
C ASN A 106 -26.44 -3.17 3.82
N VAL A 107 -25.75 -4.18 4.34
CA VAL A 107 -24.28 -4.18 4.43
C VAL A 107 -23.61 -3.86 3.09
N VAL A 108 -24.14 -4.33 1.95
CA VAL A 108 -23.57 -4.03 0.63
C VAL A 108 -23.68 -2.54 0.33
N SER A 109 -24.84 -1.93 0.54
CA SER A 109 -25.05 -0.48 0.34
C SER A 109 -24.04 0.35 1.14
N TYR A 110 -23.86 0.04 2.42
CA TYR A 110 -22.93 0.76 3.30
C TYR A 110 -21.46 0.54 2.89
N THR A 111 -21.06 -0.72 2.66
CA THR A 111 -19.67 -1.06 2.31
C THR A 111 -19.23 -0.48 0.97
N THR A 112 -20.12 -0.38 -0.01
CA THR A 112 -19.87 0.32 -1.27
C THR A 112 -19.49 1.79 -1.02
N LEU A 113 -20.24 2.48 -0.17
CA LEU A 113 -20.01 3.89 0.14
C LEU A 113 -18.72 4.08 0.96
N ILE A 114 -18.48 3.23 1.96
CA ILE A 114 -17.23 3.20 2.74
C ILE A 114 -16.02 3.02 1.82
N HIS A 115 -16.08 2.05 0.90
CA HIS A 115 -15.02 1.81 -0.07
C HIS A 115 -14.76 3.06 -0.94
N GLY A 116 -15.81 3.75 -1.38
CA GLY A 116 -15.70 4.98 -2.15
C GLY A 116 -14.99 6.10 -1.38
N TYR A 117 -15.40 6.36 -0.13
CA TYR A 117 -14.73 7.35 0.73
C TYR A 117 -13.26 7.01 0.98
N ILE A 118 -12.93 5.74 1.25
CA ILE A 118 -11.54 5.31 1.45
C ILE A 118 -10.71 5.53 0.19
N LYS A 119 -11.23 5.21 -1.00
CA LYS A 119 -10.54 5.39 -2.28
C LYS A 119 -10.22 6.86 -2.58
N GLU A 120 -11.06 7.79 -2.13
CA GLU A 120 -10.84 9.24 -2.26
C GLU A 120 -10.06 9.83 -1.07
N GLU A 121 -9.45 9.00 -0.22
CA GLU A 121 -8.70 9.40 0.99
C GLU A 121 -9.54 10.18 2.03
N ARG A 122 -10.87 10.08 1.96
CA ARG A 122 -11.85 10.73 2.85
C ARG A 122 -12.22 9.82 4.01
N PHE A 123 -11.22 9.52 4.84
CA PHE A 123 -11.31 8.50 5.88
C PHE A 123 -12.37 8.80 6.95
N ASP A 124 -12.47 10.05 7.40
CA ASP A 124 -13.37 10.43 8.50
C ASP A 124 -14.83 10.17 8.12
N GLU A 125 -15.23 10.49 6.89
CA GLU A 125 -16.56 10.19 6.37
C GLU A 125 -16.80 8.67 6.24
N ALA A 126 -15.78 7.89 5.82
CA ALA A 126 -15.88 6.44 5.78
C ALA A 126 -16.18 5.84 7.16
N VAL A 127 -15.53 6.36 8.20
CA VAL A 127 -15.78 5.94 9.59
C VAL A 127 -17.18 6.33 10.02
N VAL A 128 -17.65 7.56 9.74
CA VAL A 128 -19.02 7.99 10.07
C VAL A 128 -20.06 7.04 9.45
N ILE A 129 -19.91 6.69 8.18
CA ILE A 129 -20.80 5.74 7.50
C ILE A 129 -20.74 4.36 8.17
N PHE A 130 -19.55 3.84 8.47
CA PHE A 130 -19.38 2.55 9.16
C PHE A 130 -20.03 2.53 10.55
N ARG A 131 -19.85 3.59 11.34
CA ARG A 131 -20.45 3.72 12.68
C ARG A 131 -21.96 3.84 12.65
N SER A 132 -22.53 4.34 11.56
CA SER A 132 -23.99 4.46 11.36
C SER A 132 -24.67 3.17 10.92
N MET A 133 -23.92 2.10 10.65
CA MET A 133 -24.47 0.83 10.18
C MET A 133 -25.36 0.18 11.26
N PRO A 134 -26.62 -0.17 10.96
CA PRO A 134 -27.50 -0.86 11.91
C PRO A 134 -26.98 -2.26 12.28
N GLU A 135 -26.42 -2.97 11.29
CA GLU A 135 -25.81 -4.28 11.46
C GLU A 135 -24.43 -4.29 10.82
N ARG A 136 -23.43 -4.74 11.58
CA ARG A 136 -22.05 -4.92 11.12
C ARG A 136 -21.72 -6.40 11.10
N ASN A 137 -21.19 -6.88 10.00
CA ASN A 137 -20.72 -8.26 9.84
C ASN A 137 -19.26 -8.31 9.37
N VAL A 138 -18.74 -9.52 9.17
CA VAL A 138 -17.35 -9.74 8.74
C VAL A 138 -16.99 -8.97 7.47
N VAL A 139 -17.93 -8.80 6.52
CA VAL A 139 -17.70 -8.05 5.28
C VAL A 139 -17.47 -6.57 5.58
N SER A 140 -18.33 -5.94 6.39
CA SER A 140 -18.17 -4.51 6.74
C SER A 140 -16.90 -4.23 7.52
N TRP A 141 -16.52 -5.12 8.45
CA TRP A 141 -15.26 -5.03 9.19
C TRP A 141 -14.06 -5.16 8.25
N ASN A 142 -14.09 -6.13 7.33
CA ASN A 142 -13.02 -6.31 6.35
C ASN A 142 -12.88 -5.10 5.43
N THR A 143 -13.97 -4.45 5.03
CA THR A 143 -13.92 -3.23 4.21
C THR A 143 -13.14 -2.12 4.90
N VAL A 144 -13.42 -1.83 6.18
CA VAL A 144 -12.69 -0.78 6.90
C VAL A 144 -11.26 -1.19 7.24
N ILE A 145 -11.01 -2.42 7.69
CA ILE A 145 -9.66 -2.89 8.05
C ILE A 145 -8.74 -2.89 6.82
N SER A 146 -9.19 -3.49 5.71
CA SER A 146 -8.40 -3.54 4.48
C SER A 146 -8.21 -2.16 3.87
N GLY A 147 -9.26 -1.34 3.85
CA GLY A 147 -9.20 0.02 3.35
C GLY A 147 -8.23 0.90 4.13
N CYS A 148 -8.28 0.86 5.47
CA CYS A 148 -7.31 1.54 6.35
C CYS A 148 -5.87 1.13 6.05
N SER A 149 -5.63 -0.18 5.92
CA SER A 149 -4.30 -0.71 5.61
C SER A 149 -3.80 -0.24 4.24
N GLN A 150 -4.66 -0.16 3.23
CA GLN A 150 -4.32 0.28 1.87
C GLN A 150 -3.94 1.77 1.80
N ILE A 151 -4.62 2.64 2.55
CA ILE A 151 -4.33 4.08 2.60
C ILE A 151 -3.24 4.44 3.64
N GLY A 152 -2.57 3.44 4.22
CA GLY A 152 -1.49 3.63 5.19
C GLY A 152 -1.94 4.02 6.61
N LYS A 153 -3.24 4.02 6.91
CA LYS A 153 -3.82 4.20 8.25
C LYS A 153 -3.72 2.90 9.06
N ASN A 154 -2.50 2.40 9.22
CA ASN A 154 -2.23 1.07 9.76
C ASN A 154 -2.64 0.92 11.25
N GLU A 155 -2.49 1.96 12.07
CA GLU A 155 -2.97 1.94 13.47
C GLU A 155 -4.48 1.74 13.56
N GLU A 156 -5.25 2.47 12.74
CA GLU A 156 -6.70 2.34 12.70
C GLU A 156 -7.14 0.96 12.20
N ALA A 157 -6.44 0.39 11.21
CA ALA A 157 -6.72 -0.97 10.76
C ALA A 157 -6.58 -2.00 11.90
N VAL A 158 -5.55 -1.86 12.73
CA VAL A 158 -5.34 -2.71 13.92
C VAL A 158 -6.41 -2.46 14.98
N ASN A 159 -6.78 -1.19 15.23
CA ASN A 159 -7.84 -0.84 16.18
C ASN A 159 -9.19 -1.43 15.77
N PHE A 160 -9.57 -1.33 14.49
CA PHE A 160 -10.79 -1.95 13.98
C PHE A 160 -10.75 -3.48 14.09
N PHE A 161 -9.61 -4.13 13.90
CA PHE A 161 -9.48 -5.56 14.14
C PHE A 161 -9.72 -5.93 15.61
N VAL A 162 -9.14 -5.18 16.54
CA VAL A 162 -9.37 -5.39 17.99
C VAL A 162 -10.83 -5.15 18.35
N GLU A 163 -11.45 -4.11 17.77
CA GLU A 163 -12.85 -3.80 18.00
C GLU A 163 -13.79 -4.88 17.45
N MET A 164 -13.52 -5.40 16.25
CA MET A 164 -14.23 -6.54 15.66
C MET A 164 -14.28 -7.73 16.64
N LEU A 165 -13.15 -8.05 17.28
CA LEU A 165 -13.07 -9.11 18.27
C LEU A 165 -13.82 -8.78 19.56
N ARG A 166 -13.79 -7.53 20.02
CA ARG A 166 -14.52 -7.08 21.22
C ARG A 166 -16.03 -7.14 21.03
N GLU A 167 -16.51 -6.87 19.81
CA GLU A 167 -17.92 -7.05 19.43
C GLU A 167 -18.31 -8.52 19.18
N GLY A 168 -17.38 -9.47 19.36
CA GLY A 168 -17.65 -10.90 19.20
C GLY A 168 -17.75 -11.35 17.75
N VAL A 169 -17.33 -10.52 16.78
CA VAL A 169 -17.33 -10.90 15.37
C VAL A 169 -16.08 -11.72 15.06
N ILE A 170 -16.29 -12.95 14.59
CA ILE A 170 -15.20 -13.88 14.28
C ILE A 170 -14.51 -13.46 12.95
N PRO A 171 -13.20 -13.20 12.94
CA PRO A 171 -12.47 -12.84 11.73
C PRO A 171 -12.46 -13.97 10.68
N SER A 172 -12.57 -13.60 9.40
CA SER A 172 -12.41 -14.56 8.29
C SER A 172 -10.95 -14.74 7.89
N GLN A 173 -10.67 -15.74 7.05
CA GLN A 173 -9.33 -15.96 6.48
C GLN A 173 -8.76 -14.72 5.77
N SER A 174 -9.62 -13.88 5.17
CA SER A 174 -9.23 -12.62 4.53
C SER A 174 -8.95 -11.47 5.51
N THR A 175 -9.43 -11.54 6.76
CA THR A 175 -9.24 -10.48 7.75
C THR A 175 -7.80 -10.43 8.27
N TYR A 176 -7.23 -11.60 8.60
CA TYR A 176 -5.92 -11.69 9.25
C TYR A 176 -4.77 -11.11 8.41
N PRO A 177 -4.66 -11.37 7.10
CA PRO A 177 -3.62 -10.76 6.28
C PRO A 177 -3.65 -9.23 6.30
N CYS A 178 -4.83 -8.61 6.25
CA CYS A 178 -4.95 -7.15 6.33
C CYS A 178 -4.49 -6.60 7.69
N ALA A 179 -4.91 -7.24 8.78
CA ALA A 179 -4.49 -6.85 10.13
C ALA A 179 -2.98 -7.07 10.36
N MET A 180 -2.42 -8.14 9.79
CA MET A 180 -0.97 -8.43 9.85
C MET A 180 -0.14 -7.44 9.03
N ILE A 181 -0.59 -7.07 7.82
CA ILE A 181 0.09 -6.04 7.01
C ILE A 181 0.11 -4.72 7.76
N ALA A 182 -1.03 -4.34 8.35
CA ALA A 182 -1.12 -3.14 9.16
C ALA A 182 -0.17 -3.19 10.36
N ALA A 183 -0.19 -4.27 11.16
CA ALA A 183 0.72 -4.46 12.28
C ALA A 183 2.21 -4.44 11.86
N ALA A 184 2.54 -5.05 10.71
CA ALA A 184 3.89 -5.06 10.16
C ALA A 184 4.38 -3.65 9.82
N ASN A 185 3.51 -2.84 9.20
CA ASN A 185 3.86 -1.49 8.76
C ASN A 185 4.07 -0.51 9.92
N ILE A 186 3.54 -0.80 11.11
CA ILE A 186 3.80 -0.04 12.35
C ILE A 186 4.79 -0.74 13.29
N GLY A 187 5.43 -1.84 12.85
CA GLY A 187 6.38 -2.59 13.67
C GLY A 187 5.80 -3.16 14.98
N ALA A 188 4.49 -3.38 15.06
CA ALA A 188 3.81 -3.79 16.28
C ALA A 188 3.91 -5.32 16.51
N LEU A 189 5.11 -5.79 16.85
CA LEU A 189 5.41 -7.22 16.99
C LEU A 189 4.49 -7.94 17.99
N ALA A 190 4.27 -7.35 19.18
CA ALA A 190 3.43 -7.94 20.23
C ALA A 190 1.97 -8.08 19.78
N MET A 191 1.44 -7.04 19.12
CA MET A 191 0.10 -7.08 18.55
C MET A 191 -0.02 -8.13 17.45
N GLY A 192 0.93 -8.18 16.52
CA GLY A 192 0.88 -9.18 15.45
C GLY A 192 1.09 -10.62 15.94
N LYS A 193 1.84 -10.85 17.03
CA LYS A 193 1.87 -12.15 17.72
C LYS A 193 0.48 -12.52 18.28
N SER A 194 -0.25 -11.56 18.81
CA SER A 194 -1.64 -11.75 19.28
C SER A 194 -2.59 -12.04 18.11
N ILE A 195 -2.44 -11.35 16.97
CA ILE A 195 -3.19 -11.60 15.73
C ILE A 195 -2.89 -13.01 15.19
N HIS A 196 -1.62 -13.44 15.19
CA HIS A 196 -1.21 -14.78 14.80
C HIS A 196 -1.83 -15.86 15.72
N ALA A 197 -1.76 -15.68 17.04
CA ALA A 197 -2.39 -16.60 17.98
C ALA A 197 -3.92 -16.69 17.75
N CYS A 198 -4.57 -15.56 17.47
CA CYS A 198 -5.98 -15.49 17.10
C CYS A 198 -6.27 -16.28 15.82
N ALA A 199 -5.44 -16.13 14.78
CA ALA A 199 -5.56 -16.89 13.53
C ALA A 199 -5.49 -18.39 13.75
N VAL A 200 -4.49 -18.86 14.53
CA VAL A 200 -4.35 -20.29 14.86
C VAL A 200 -5.57 -20.79 15.63
N LYS A 201 -6.07 -19.99 16.59
CA LYS A 201 -7.25 -20.35 17.40
C LYS A 201 -8.52 -20.51 16.57
N PHE A 202 -8.80 -19.60 15.64
CA PHE A 202 -10.07 -19.57 14.91
C PHE A 202 -10.05 -20.29 13.55
N LEU A 203 -8.90 -20.38 12.90
CA LEU A 203 -8.77 -21.02 11.59
C LEU A 203 -8.16 -22.43 11.65
N GLY A 204 -7.45 -22.77 12.74
CA GLY A 204 -6.70 -24.01 12.84
C GLY A 204 -5.47 -23.97 11.93
N GLU A 205 -5.51 -24.73 10.82
CA GLU A 205 -4.40 -24.79 9.87
C GLU A 205 -4.31 -23.50 9.04
N LEU A 206 -3.11 -22.91 8.99
CA LEU A 206 -2.86 -21.67 8.28
C LEU A 206 -2.72 -21.95 6.77
N GLY A 207 -3.64 -21.41 5.98
CA GLY A 207 -3.53 -21.48 4.52
C GLY A 207 -2.28 -20.74 3.99
N LEU A 208 -1.83 -21.13 2.79
CA LEU A 208 -0.61 -20.64 2.14
C LEU A 208 -0.51 -19.11 2.11
N PHE A 209 -1.62 -18.41 1.83
CA PHE A 209 -1.65 -16.94 1.76
C PHE A 209 -1.39 -16.28 3.13
N LEU A 210 -2.00 -16.83 4.19
CA LEU A 210 -1.82 -16.32 5.54
C LEU A 210 -0.43 -16.63 6.09
N ALA A 211 0.10 -17.82 5.81
CA ALA A 211 1.47 -18.18 6.17
C ALA A 211 2.51 -17.26 5.49
N ASN A 212 2.33 -16.94 4.21
CA ASN A 212 3.18 -15.97 3.51
C ASN A 212 3.08 -14.56 4.12
N SER A 213 1.88 -14.15 4.54
CA SER A 213 1.67 -12.86 5.22
C SER A 213 2.37 -12.81 6.57
N LEU A 214 2.40 -13.92 7.31
CA LEU A 214 3.11 -14.06 8.59
C LEU A 214 4.63 -13.97 8.43
N ILE A 215 5.21 -14.64 7.43
CA ILE A 215 6.64 -14.54 7.11
C ILE A 215 7.02 -13.06 6.88
N SER A 216 6.24 -12.36 6.03
CA SER A 216 6.49 -10.94 5.76
C SER A 216 6.29 -10.07 7.01
N PHE A 217 5.28 -10.35 7.83
CA PHE A 217 5.02 -9.62 9.07
C PHE A 217 6.21 -9.73 10.04
N TYR A 218 6.66 -10.96 10.32
CA TYR A 218 7.74 -11.20 11.28
C TYR A 218 9.04 -10.58 10.79
N ALA A 219 9.37 -10.74 9.50
CA ALA A 219 10.56 -10.12 8.91
C ALA A 219 10.52 -8.59 8.99
N LYS A 220 9.39 -7.94 8.69
CA LYS A 220 9.22 -6.48 8.79
C LYS A 220 9.32 -5.97 10.23
N CYS A 221 8.97 -6.80 11.21
CA CYS A 221 9.11 -6.46 12.63
C CYS A 221 10.50 -6.81 13.18
N GLY A 222 11.46 -7.21 12.33
CA GLY A 222 12.82 -7.56 12.74
C GLY A 222 12.97 -8.92 13.43
N SER A 223 11.92 -9.75 13.46
CA SER A 223 11.99 -11.09 14.06
C SER A 223 12.19 -12.16 12.98
N MET A 224 13.42 -12.29 12.52
CA MET A 224 13.73 -13.19 11.41
C MET A 224 13.62 -14.67 11.83
N GLU A 225 13.85 -14.99 13.10
CA GLU A 225 13.69 -16.35 13.64
C GLU A 225 12.23 -16.81 13.58
N ASP A 226 11.29 -15.96 13.99
CA ASP A 226 9.86 -16.27 13.93
C ASP A 226 9.39 -16.40 12.46
N SER A 227 9.95 -15.58 11.56
CA SER A 227 9.71 -15.65 10.11
C SER A 227 10.14 -17.01 9.52
N LEU A 228 11.36 -17.46 9.83
CA LEU A 228 11.87 -18.77 9.42
C LEU A 228 11.07 -19.92 10.03
N LEU A 229 10.66 -19.80 11.30
CA LEU A 229 9.86 -20.80 11.98
C LEU A 229 8.52 -21.02 11.27
N VAL A 230 7.85 -19.94 10.85
CA VAL A 230 6.61 -20.03 10.06
C VAL A 230 6.89 -20.76 8.75
N PHE A 231 7.93 -20.35 8.01
CA PHE A 231 8.30 -20.99 6.74
C PHE A 231 8.58 -22.49 6.87
N HIS A 232 9.29 -22.90 7.92
CA HIS A 232 9.58 -24.32 8.18
C HIS A 232 8.34 -25.13 8.51
N LYS A 233 7.37 -24.54 9.22
CA LYS A 233 6.08 -25.18 9.55
C LYS A 233 5.12 -25.31 8.37
N MET A 234 5.36 -24.62 7.26
CA MET A 234 4.52 -24.73 6.06
C MET A 234 4.69 -26.09 5.39
N ARG A 235 3.56 -26.77 5.10
CA ARG A 235 3.53 -28.03 4.34
C ARG A 235 3.91 -27.81 2.87
N GLU A 236 3.36 -26.76 2.28
CA GLU A 236 3.62 -26.35 0.90
C GLU A 236 4.23 -24.96 0.88
N ARG A 237 5.20 -24.74 0.01
CA ARG A 237 5.90 -23.47 -0.16
C ARG A 237 5.90 -23.14 -1.64
N ASN A 238 5.54 -21.91 -1.97
CA ASN A 238 5.57 -21.43 -3.34
C ASN A 238 6.59 -20.30 -3.47
N ILE A 239 6.74 -19.77 -4.68
CA ILE A 239 7.62 -18.64 -4.98
C ILE A 239 7.40 -17.44 -4.04
N VAL A 240 6.17 -17.21 -3.57
CA VAL A 240 5.84 -16.11 -2.65
C VAL A 240 6.45 -16.37 -1.26
N SER A 241 6.44 -17.62 -0.77
CA SER A 241 7.07 -18.00 0.51
C SER A 241 8.58 -17.74 0.50
N TRP A 242 9.27 -18.10 -0.59
CA TRP A 242 10.71 -17.88 -0.75
C TRP A 242 11.04 -16.39 -0.89
N ASN A 243 10.28 -15.67 -1.70
CA ASN A 243 10.45 -14.23 -1.87
C ASN A 243 10.24 -13.47 -0.56
N ALA A 244 9.29 -13.88 0.26
CA ALA A 244 9.07 -13.27 1.57
C ALA A 244 10.30 -13.40 2.48
N LEU A 245 10.99 -14.55 2.48
CA LEU A 245 12.25 -14.74 3.23
C LEU A 245 13.43 -13.96 2.62
N ILE A 246 13.60 -14.01 1.30
CA ILE A 246 14.71 -13.31 0.62
C ILE A 246 14.59 -11.80 0.86
N CYS A 247 13.40 -11.22 0.65
CA CYS A 247 13.16 -9.82 0.95
C CYS A 247 13.25 -9.52 2.45
N GLY A 248 12.82 -10.45 3.31
CA GLY A 248 12.91 -10.32 4.76
C GLY A 248 14.35 -10.20 5.25
N TYR A 249 15.23 -11.11 4.81
CA TYR A 249 16.66 -11.03 5.09
C TYR A 249 17.29 -9.74 4.54
N ALA A 250 16.94 -9.36 3.30
CA ALA A 250 17.42 -8.13 2.69
C ALA A 250 17.07 -6.88 3.53
N GLN A 251 15.81 -6.77 3.98
CA GLN A 251 15.32 -5.64 4.78
C GLN A 251 15.99 -5.56 6.16
N ASN A 252 16.44 -6.70 6.70
CA ASN A 252 17.15 -6.78 7.98
C ASN A 252 18.68 -6.66 7.81
N GLY A 253 19.17 -6.33 6.61
CA GLY A 253 20.61 -6.17 6.35
C GLY A 253 21.40 -7.48 6.28
N GLU A 254 20.72 -8.63 6.31
CA GLU A 254 21.33 -9.96 6.31
C GLU A 254 21.51 -10.49 4.88
N ALA A 255 22.38 -9.86 4.10
CA ALA A 255 22.53 -10.19 2.68
C ALA A 255 22.92 -11.65 2.41
N ASN A 256 23.75 -12.25 3.27
CA ASN A 256 24.14 -13.64 3.15
C ASN A 256 22.93 -14.60 3.31
N GLY A 257 22.03 -14.31 4.25
CA GLY A 257 20.80 -15.09 4.43
C GLY A 257 19.89 -15.02 3.21
N ALA A 258 19.76 -13.83 2.59
CA ALA A 258 18.99 -13.65 1.36
C ALA A 258 19.58 -14.49 0.20
N ILE A 259 20.90 -14.48 0.03
CA ILE A 259 21.61 -15.25 -0.99
C ILE A 259 21.49 -16.75 -0.73
N GLU A 260 21.63 -17.21 0.52
CA GLU A 260 21.46 -18.61 0.88
C GLU A 260 20.05 -19.12 0.56
N MET A 261 19.03 -18.33 0.89
CA MET A 261 17.64 -18.67 0.58
C MET A 261 17.37 -18.73 -0.93
N TYR A 262 17.97 -17.84 -1.71
CA TYR A 262 17.94 -17.90 -3.17
C TYR A 262 18.60 -19.16 -3.74
N GLN A 263 19.77 -19.54 -3.22
CA GLN A 263 20.45 -20.76 -3.63
C GLN A 263 19.60 -22.01 -3.32
N LYS A 264 19.02 -22.08 -2.12
CA LYS A 264 18.08 -23.16 -1.74
C LYS A 264 16.84 -23.19 -2.64
N MET A 265 16.27 -22.04 -2.98
CA MET A 265 15.14 -21.93 -3.91
C MET A 265 15.48 -22.54 -5.28
N LYS A 266 16.66 -22.22 -5.82
CA LYS A 266 17.15 -22.80 -7.10
C LYS A 266 17.39 -24.29 -7.01
N LEU A 267 17.97 -24.79 -5.92
CA LEU A 267 18.16 -26.23 -5.70
C LEU A 267 16.84 -27.02 -5.64
N MET A 268 15.76 -26.36 -5.22
CA MET A 268 14.41 -26.94 -5.24
C MET A 268 13.68 -26.78 -6.58
N ASN A 269 14.37 -26.36 -7.64
CA ASN A 269 13.83 -26.12 -8.98
C ASN A 269 12.65 -25.12 -9.00
N ILE A 270 12.64 -24.16 -8.08
CA ILE A 270 11.65 -23.08 -8.07
C ILE A 270 12.24 -21.91 -8.86
N ASN A 271 11.62 -21.59 -9.98
CA ASN A 271 12.09 -20.53 -10.86
C ASN A 271 11.99 -19.15 -10.19
N PRO A 272 13.09 -18.37 -10.16
CA PRO A 272 13.07 -16.98 -9.70
C PRO A 272 12.11 -16.11 -10.52
N ASN A 273 11.57 -15.06 -9.91
CA ASN A 273 10.80 -14.03 -10.62
C ASN A 273 11.33 -12.63 -10.32
N SER A 274 10.67 -11.60 -10.87
CA SER A 274 11.06 -10.19 -10.62
C SER A 274 11.12 -9.83 -9.13
N ILE A 275 10.28 -10.43 -8.28
CA ILE A 275 10.32 -10.14 -6.84
C ILE A 275 11.54 -10.80 -6.17
N THR A 276 11.95 -11.99 -6.64
CA THR A 276 13.20 -12.64 -6.20
C THR A 276 14.41 -11.76 -6.50
N LEU A 277 14.50 -11.26 -7.73
CA LEU A 277 15.60 -10.38 -8.16
C LEU A 277 15.62 -9.08 -7.35
N LEU A 278 14.45 -8.46 -7.13
CA LEU A 278 14.34 -7.28 -6.29
C LEU A 278 14.90 -7.52 -4.87
N GLY A 279 14.53 -8.63 -4.22
CA GLY A 279 15.04 -8.98 -2.90
C GLY A 279 16.56 -9.14 -2.86
N LEU A 280 17.15 -9.79 -3.89
CA LEU A 280 18.60 -9.95 -4.00
C LEU A 280 19.33 -8.62 -4.21
N LEU A 281 18.80 -7.74 -5.06
CA LEU A 281 19.40 -6.42 -5.29
C LEU A 281 19.30 -5.52 -4.05
N LEU A 282 18.20 -5.60 -3.29
CA LEU A 282 18.07 -4.92 -2.00
C LEU A 282 19.10 -5.44 -0.99
N ALA A 283 19.30 -6.75 -0.92
CA ALA A 283 20.34 -7.35 -0.08
C ALA A 283 21.74 -6.86 -0.49
N CYS A 284 22.04 -6.83 -1.80
CA CYS A 284 23.31 -6.33 -2.30
C CYS A 284 23.50 -4.83 -1.98
N ASN A 285 22.44 -4.03 -2.14
CA ASN A 285 22.43 -2.60 -1.81
C ASN A 285 22.75 -2.34 -0.33
N HIS A 286 22.09 -3.05 0.59
CA HIS A 286 22.33 -2.88 2.02
C HIS A 286 23.72 -3.35 2.47
N ALA A 287 24.28 -4.38 1.84
CA ALA A 287 25.61 -4.90 2.16
C ALA A 287 26.76 -4.33 1.29
N GLY A 288 26.46 -3.44 0.34
CA GLY A 288 27.47 -2.89 -0.59
C GLY A 288 28.08 -3.91 -1.56
N LEU A 289 27.38 -5.01 -1.86
CA LEU A 289 27.87 -6.10 -2.72
C LEU A 289 27.70 -5.79 -4.20
N ILE A 290 28.50 -4.85 -4.73
CA ILE A 290 28.40 -4.36 -6.12
C ILE A 290 28.50 -5.48 -7.15
N ASN A 291 29.47 -6.39 -6.98
CA ASN A 291 29.72 -7.47 -7.95
C ASN A 291 28.56 -8.47 -8.01
N GLU A 292 28.02 -8.86 -6.85
CA GLU A 292 26.84 -9.74 -6.80
C GLU A 292 25.60 -9.02 -7.33
N GLY A 293 25.44 -7.72 -7.08
CA GLY A 293 24.39 -6.90 -7.67
C GLY A 293 24.40 -6.96 -9.20
N TYR A 294 25.56 -6.73 -9.82
CA TYR A 294 25.72 -6.86 -11.28
C TYR A 294 25.47 -8.28 -11.78
N LYS A 295 25.95 -9.29 -11.07
CA LYS A 295 25.75 -10.71 -11.41
C LYS A 295 24.26 -11.05 -11.44
N TYR A 296 23.51 -10.74 -10.39
CA TYR A 296 22.07 -11.02 -10.35
C TYR A 296 21.28 -10.18 -11.37
N PHE A 297 21.63 -8.91 -11.55
CA PHE A 297 20.97 -8.03 -12.53
C PHE A 297 21.15 -8.49 -13.99
N ASN A 298 22.22 -9.25 -14.27
CA ASN A 298 22.53 -9.77 -15.60
C ASN A 298 22.23 -11.27 -15.76
N GLU A 299 21.88 -11.99 -14.69
CA GLU A 299 21.61 -13.44 -14.74
C GLU A 299 20.42 -13.77 -15.64
N ASP A 300 19.31 -13.02 -15.51
CA ASP A 300 18.14 -13.14 -16.38
C ASP A 300 17.54 -11.77 -16.68
N ARG A 301 17.81 -11.27 -17.90
CA ARG A 301 17.34 -9.97 -18.37
C ARG A 301 15.81 -9.91 -18.54
N SER A 302 15.12 -11.05 -18.64
CA SER A 302 13.65 -11.10 -18.77
C SER A 302 12.92 -10.74 -17.47
N LEU A 303 13.58 -10.88 -16.32
CA LEU A 303 13.02 -10.54 -15.01
C LEU A 303 13.14 -9.05 -14.67
N VAL A 304 14.00 -8.33 -15.39
CA VAL A 304 14.36 -6.95 -15.10
C VAL A 304 13.20 -6.01 -15.44
N LYS A 305 12.86 -5.19 -14.45
CA LYS A 305 11.83 -4.14 -14.45
C LYS A 305 12.39 -2.85 -13.87
N ALA A 306 11.63 -1.76 -13.95
CA ALA A 306 12.05 -0.43 -13.50
C ALA A 306 12.62 -0.41 -12.08
N GLU A 307 12.03 -1.15 -11.15
CA GLU A 307 12.42 -1.18 -9.73
C GLU A 307 13.85 -1.72 -9.54
N HIS A 308 14.31 -2.62 -10.41
CA HIS A 308 15.65 -3.21 -10.35
C HIS A 308 16.73 -2.21 -10.80
N TYR A 309 16.43 -1.41 -11.83
CA TYR A 309 17.31 -0.33 -12.24
C TYR A 309 17.45 0.71 -11.12
N ALA A 310 16.35 1.04 -10.43
CA ALA A 310 16.39 1.91 -9.26
C ALA A 310 17.27 1.33 -8.13
N CYS A 311 17.18 0.02 -7.87
CA CYS A 311 18.05 -0.65 -6.89
C CYS A 311 19.54 -0.63 -7.29
N MET A 312 19.86 -0.80 -8.57
CA MET A 312 21.24 -0.70 -9.07
C MET A 312 21.79 0.72 -8.92
N ILE A 313 20.99 1.74 -9.23
CA ILE A 313 21.38 3.14 -9.03
C ILE A 313 21.59 3.45 -7.54
N ASP A 314 20.69 2.97 -6.67
CA ASP A 314 20.84 3.13 -5.21
C ASP A 314 22.15 2.48 -4.75
N LEU A 315 22.38 1.20 -5.07
CA LEU A 315 23.61 0.46 -4.75
C LEU A 315 24.87 1.20 -5.20
N LEU A 316 24.94 1.59 -6.47
CA LEU A 316 26.10 2.29 -7.01
C LEU A 316 26.31 3.64 -6.35
N SER A 317 25.24 4.42 -6.14
CA SER A 317 25.32 5.75 -5.52
C SER A 317 25.75 5.67 -4.05
N ARG A 318 25.23 4.70 -3.27
CA ARG A 318 25.62 4.46 -1.88
C ARG A 318 27.03 3.94 -1.74
N SER A 319 27.56 3.27 -2.76
CA SER A 319 28.97 2.88 -2.81
C SER A 319 29.89 3.96 -3.41
N GLY A 320 29.40 5.18 -3.64
CA GLY A 320 30.19 6.30 -4.19
C GLY A 320 30.51 6.20 -5.68
N ARG A 321 29.95 5.22 -6.40
CA ARG A 321 30.19 4.95 -7.83
C ARG A 321 29.28 5.80 -8.70
N PHE A 322 29.29 7.12 -8.49
CA PHE A 322 28.34 8.06 -9.12
C PHE A 322 28.40 8.06 -10.65
N GLN A 323 29.58 7.88 -11.25
CA GLN A 323 29.71 7.80 -12.71
C GLN A 323 28.93 6.61 -13.27
N GLU A 324 29.00 5.44 -12.62
CA GLU A 324 28.24 4.25 -13.03
C GLU A 324 26.74 4.44 -12.80
N ALA A 325 26.36 5.03 -11.66
CA ALA A 325 24.96 5.34 -11.36
C ALA A 325 24.34 6.30 -12.40
N GLN A 326 25.07 7.34 -12.81
CA GLN A 326 24.64 8.28 -13.85
C GLN A 326 24.55 7.62 -15.24
N ARG A 327 25.46 6.68 -15.57
CA ARG A 327 25.35 5.89 -16.80
C ARG A 327 24.08 5.05 -16.79
N PHE A 328 23.80 4.36 -15.68
CA PHE A 328 22.57 3.59 -15.51
C PHE A 328 21.32 4.45 -15.73
N LEU A 329 21.31 5.66 -15.16
CA LEU A 329 20.19 6.59 -15.26
C LEU A 329 20.00 7.14 -16.68
N ARG A 330 21.09 7.38 -17.41
CA ARG A 330 21.06 7.84 -18.81
C ARG A 330 20.63 6.74 -19.77
N ASP A 331 21.05 5.50 -19.52
CA ASP A 331 20.85 4.36 -20.42
C ASP A 331 19.55 3.60 -20.11
N LEU A 332 18.61 4.21 -19.35
CA LEU A 332 17.31 3.62 -19.05
C LEU A 332 16.45 3.44 -20.31
N PRO A 333 15.71 2.33 -20.44
CA PRO A 333 14.80 2.11 -21.57
C PRO A 333 13.43 2.79 -21.40
N PHE A 334 13.27 3.65 -20.38
CA PHE A 334 12.05 4.37 -20.04
C PHE A 334 12.41 5.66 -19.27
N ASP A 335 11.44 6.56 -19.14
CA ASP A 335 11.66 7.80 -18.40
C ASP A 335 11.78 7.55 -16.88
N PRO A 336 12.84 8.07 -16.22
CA PRO A 336 13.04 7.86 -14.80
C PRO A 336 11.99 8.59 -13.97
N GLY A 337 11.20 7.83 -13.20
CA GLY A 337 10.30 8.38 -12.19
C GLY A 337 11.03 8.92 -10.95
N VAL A 338 10.28 9.53 -10.02
CA VAL A 338 10.79 10.13 -8.78
C VAL A 338 11.72 9.19 -7.98
N GLY A 339 11.41 7.89 -7.93
CA GLY A 339 12.16 6.89 -7.16
C GLY A 339 13.64 6.78 -7.57
N PHE A 340 13.96 6.95 -8.85
CA PHE A 340 15.32 6.86 -9.38
C PHE A 340 16.20 8.02 -8.87
N TRP A 341 15.63 9.22 -8.89
CA TRP A 341 16.31 10.41 -8.38
C TRP A 341 16.41 10.40 -6.86
N LYS A 342 15.41 9.85 -6.15
CA LYS A 342 15.49 9.63 -4.69
C LYS A 342 16.61 8.66 -4.31
N ALA A 343 16.75 7.56 -5.05
CA ALA A 343 17.86 6.61 -4.87
C ALA A 343 19.22 7.31 -5.05
N LEU A 344 19.41 8.02 -6.16
CA LEU A 344 20.65 8.77 -6.42
C LEU A 344 20.94 9.83 -5.35
N LEU A 345 19.90 10.55 -4.91
CA LEU A 345 20.00 11.58 -3.87
C LEU A 345 20.44 11.00 -2.52
N GLY A 346 19.93 9.81 -2.15
CA GLY A 346 20.34 9.11 -0.94
C GLY A 346 21.84 8.83 -0.91
N GLY A 347 22.41 8.31 -2.00
CA GLY A 347 23.86 8.13 -2.14
C GLY A 347 24.65 9.44 -2.09
N CYS A 348 24.13 10.50 -2.73
CA CYS A 348 24.76 11.83 -2.69
C CYS A 348 24.85 12.40 -1.28
N GLN A 349 23.86 12.13 -0.42
CA GLN A 349 23.89 12.56 0.98
C GLN A 349 24.96 11.84 1.79
N ILE A 350 25.12 10.53 1.56
CA ILE A 350 26.12 9.70 2.25
C ILE A 350 27.54 10.19 1.92
N HIS A 351 27.81 10.50 0.65
CA HIS A 351 29.14 10.90 0.18
C HIS A 351 29.32 12.41 0.02
N LEU A 352 28.39 13.22 0.54
CA LEU A 352 28.39 14.68 0.45
C LEU A 352 28.60 15.22 -1.00
N ASN A 353 28.05 14.53 -1.99
CA ASN A 353 28.06 14.97 -3.39
C ASN A 353 26.97 16.03 -3.63
N LEU A 354 27.24 17.25 -3.18
CA LEU A 354 26.26 18.35 -3.13
C LEU A 354 25.75 18.77 -4.51
N GLU A 355 26.59 18.74 -5.54
CA GLU A 355 26.24 19.13 -6.90
C GLU A 355 25.22 18.16 -7.50
N LEU A 356 25.53 16.85 -7.48
CA LEU A 356 24.63 15.83 -8.00
C LEU A 356 23.35 15.70 -7.16
N GLY A 357 23.46 15.89 -5.84
CA GLY A 357 22.31 15.94 -4.95
C GLY A 357 21.35 17.08 -5.29
N GLU A 358 21.86 18.27 -5.62
CA GLU A 358 21.03 19.41 -6.04
C GLU A 358 20.30 19.13 -7.37
N ILE A 359 20.97 18.49 -8.33
CA ILE A 359 20.38 18.07 -9.61
C ILE A 359 19.25 17.05 -9.36
N ALA A 360 19.52 16.02 -8.56
CA ALA A 360 18.54 14.98 -8.25
C ALA A 360 17.31 15.57 -7.54
N ALA A 361 17.51 16.45 -6.55
CA ALA A 361 16.43 17.11 -5.84
C ALA A 361 15.56 18.00 -6.75
N LYS A 362 16.17 18.76 -7.67
CA LYS A 362 15.42 19.54 -8.68
C LYS A 362 14.58 18.63 -9.58
N LYS A 363 15.15 17.52 -10.05
CA LYS A 363 14.42 16.54 -10.88
C LYS A 363 13.24 15.91 -10.15
N ILE A 364 13.37 15.63 -8.85
CA ILE A 364 12.22 15.14 -8.07
C ILE A 364 11.12 16.21 -8.01
N LEU A 365 11.45 17.47 -7.75
CA LEU A 365 10.48 18.56 -7.66
C LEU A 365 9.80 18.88 -9.00
N GLU A 366 10.47 18.65 -10.14
CA GLU A 366 9.87 18.73 -11.47
C GLU A 366 8.82 17.64 -11.68
N LEU A 367 9.08 16.42 -11.18
CA LEU A 367 8.18 15.26 -11.34
C LEU A 367 7.05 15.22 -10.29
N ASP A 368 7.34 15.61 -9.06
CA ASP A 368 6.39 15.72 -7.95
C ASP A 368 6.60 17.03 -7.18
N PRO A 369 5.86 18.09 -7.56
CA PRO A 369 5.96 19.40 -6.91
C PRO A 369 5.47 19.43 -5.46
N ARG A 370 4.87 18.36 -4.92
CA ARG A 370 4.39 18.28 -3.53
C ARG A 370 5.25 17.38 -2.65
N ASP A 371 6.32 16.78 -3.18
CA ASP A 371 7.21 15.92 -2.41
C ASP A 371 7.94 16.68 -1.30
N VAL A 372 7.45 16.55 -0.06
CA VAL A 372 8.01 17.22 1.12
C VAL A 372 9.46 16.80 1.35
N SER A 373 9.79 15.52 1.15
CA SER A 373 11.14 15.01 1.39
C SER A 373 12.19 15.71 0.54
N SER A 374 11.91 15.98 -0.73
CA SER A 374 12.86 16.61 -1.65
C SER A 374 13.11 18.07 -1.31
N TYR A 375 12.08 18.80 -0.86
CA TYR A 375 12.28 20.15 -0.35
C TYR A 375 13.17 20.15 0.92
N VAL A 376 12.92 19.22 1.85
CA VAL A 376 13.75 19.09 3.05
C VAL A 376 15.20 18.73 2.69
N MET A 377 15.39 17.79 1.76
CA MET A 377 16.71 17.37 1.30
C MET A 377 17.47 18.50 0.59
N LEU A 378 16.78 19.25 -0.29
CA LEU A 378 17.35 20.42 -0.97
C LEU A 378 17.73 21.52 0.03
N SER A 379 16.87 21.77 1.02
CA SER A 379 17.16 22.71 2.11
C SER A 379 18.41 22.28 2.90
N ASN A 380 18.55 20.99 3.21
CA ASN A 380 19.71 20.48 3.94
C ASN A 380 20.98 20.59 3.10
N ALA A 381 20.92 20.27 1.81
CA ALA A 381 22.06 20.42 0.89
C ALA A 381 22.52 21.87 0.73
N HIS A 382 21.58 22.83 0.65
CA HIS A 382 21.94 24.25 0.65
C HIS A 382 22.52 24.71 2.00
N SER A 383 22.01 24.17 3.12
CA SER A 383 22.55 24.45 4.45
C SER A 383 23.99 23.95 4.58
N ALA A 384 24.27 22.71 4.19
CA ALA A 384 25.60 22.11 4.20
C ALA A 384 26.59 22.86 3.28
N ALA A 385 26.08 23.42 2.17
CA ALA A 385 26.87 24.25 1.26
C ALA A 385 27.03 25.72 1.72
N GLY A 386 26.49 26.12 2.88
CA GLY A 386 26.51 27.51 3.36
C GLY A 386 25.65 28.49 2.55
N ARG A 387 24.78 28.00 1.67
CA ARG A 387 23.93 28.80 0.76
C ARG A 387 22.62 29.20 1.43
N TRP A 388 22.70 30.06 2.45
CA TRP A 388 21.55 30.44 3.29
C TRP A 388 20.39 31.08 2.54
N GLN A 389 20.65 31.83 1.46
CA GLN A 389 19.58 32.40 0.65
C GLN A 389 18.71 31.32 0.02
N ASN A 390 19.31 30.31 -0.59
CA ASN A 390 18.59 29.19 -1.18
C ASN A 390 17.81 28.37 -0.12
N VAL A 391 18.34 28.25 1.10
CA VAL A 391 17.60 27.62 2.23
C VAL A 391 16.31 28.39 2.52
N LEU A 392 16.38 29.72 2.57
CA LEU A 392 15.21 30.58 2.80
C LEU A 392 14.18 30.43 1.67
N ASP A 393 14.64 30.46 0.42
CA ASP A 393 13.78 30.32 -0.76
C ASP A 393 13.04 28.96 -0.77
N VAL A 394 13.76 27.87 -0.46
CA VAL A 394 13.20 26.52 -0.36
C VAL A 394 12.15 26.44 0.75
N ARG A 395 12.46 26.96 1.94
CA ARG A 395 11.52 26.98 3.08
C ARG A 395 10.31 27.87 2.80
N GLN A 396 10.47 28.97 2.09
CA GLN A 396 9.37 29.83 1.66
C GLN A 396 8.44 29.10 0.70
N LYS A 397 8.98 28.44 -0.34
CA LYS A 397 8.18 27.62 -1.26
C LYS A 397 7.40 26.51 -0.56
N MET A 398 7.98 25.88 0.47
CA MET A 398 7.26 24.91 1.29
C MET A 398 6.06 25.55 2.01
N ARG A 399 6.23 26.73 2.60
CA ARG A 399 5.15 27.47 3.28
C ARG A 399 4.04 27.89 2.33
N GLU A 400 4.39 28.43 1.17
CA GLU A 400 3.42 28.85 0.14
C GLU A 400 2.56 27.68 -0.36
N LYS A 401 3.14 26.48 -0.43
CA LYS A 401 2.43 25.24 -0.81
C LYS A 401 1.75 24.52 0.36
N GLY A 402 1.81 25.07 1.57
CA GLY A 402 1.25 24.44 2.78
C GLY A 402 1.94 23.11 3.16
N LEU A 403 3.15 22.86 2.67
CA LEU A 403 3.89 21.63 2.93
C LEU A 403 4.50 21.67 4.32
N ARG A 404 4.24 20.63 5.12
CA ARG A 404 4.77 20.49 6.48
C ARG A 404 5.75 19.33 6.55
N ARG A 405 6.92 19.57 7.15
CA ARG A 405 7.85 18.50 7.52
C ARG A 405 7.18 17.62 8.58
N ILE A 406 7.09 16.32 8.30
CA ILE A 406 6.69 15.34 9.30
C ILE A 406 7.90 15.11 10.21
N PRO A 407 7.80 15.36 11.52
CA PRO A 407 8.91 15.07 12.43
C PRO A 407 9.16 13.56 12.48
N GLY A 408 10.43 13.16 12.51
CA GLY A 408 10.78 11.76 12.72
C GLY A 408 10.30 11.32 14.10
N SER A 409 9.75 10.12 14.19
CA SER A 409 9.35 9.55 15.48
C SER A 409 9.76 8.08 15.55
N SER A 410 10.12 7.64 16.75
CA SER A 410 10.30 6.25 17.10
C SER A 410 9.54 5.98 18.39
N TRP A 411 9.25 4.71 18.66
CA TRP A 411 8.60 4.33 19.91
C TRP A 411 9.07 2.95 20.35
N ILE A 412 8.99 2.71 21.65
CA ILE A 412 9.25 1.41 22.27
C ILE A 412 8.15 1.10 23.27
N GLU A 413 7.76 -0.17 23.35
CA GLU A 413 6.81 -0.64 24.36
C GLU A 413 7.59 -1.34 25.49
N ILE A 414 7.46 -0.82 26.72
CA ILE A 414 8.07 -1.39 27.93
C ILE A 414 6.96 -1.60 28.95
N GLY A 415 6.74 -2.86 29.37
CA GLY A 415 5.72 -3.18 30.38
C GLY A 415 4.32 -2.72 29.99
N SER A 416 3.92 -2.92 28.72
CA SER A 416 2.64 -2.48 28.16
C SER A 416 2.43 -0.96 28.12
N LYS A 417 3.50 -0.18 28.26
CA LYS A 417 3.49 1.26 28.08
C LYS A 417 4.30 1.64 26.85
N VAL A 418 3.68 2.37 25.93
CA VAL A 418 4.35 2.93 24.75
C VAL A 418 5.07 4.22 25.14
N HIS A 419 6.37 4.26 24.86
CA HIS A 419 7.25 5.41 25.02
C HIS A 419 7.58 5.94 23.64
N VAL A 420 7.10 7.15 23.32
CA VAL A 420 7.29 7.79 22.02
C VAL A 420 8.40 8.83 22.11
N PHE A 421 9.28 8.82 21.12
CA PHE A 421 10.36 9.77 20.93
C PHE A 421 10.14 10.49 19.60
N VAL A 422 10.04 11.81 19.64
CA VAL A 422 9.88 12.64 18.44
C VAL A 422 11.13 13.50 18.28
N THR A 423 11.56 13.74 17.04
CA THR A 423 12.74 14.57 16.76
C THR A 423 12.61 15.93 17.44
N GLY A 424 13.58 16.27 18.31
CA GLY A 424 13.60 17.51 19.08
C GLY A 424 12.73 17.53 20.34
N ASP A 425 11.99 16.46 20.64
CA ASP A 425 11.26 16.34 21.90
C ASP A 425 12.21 16.02 23.06
N LYS A 426 12.11 16.81 24.14
CA LYS A 426 12.88 16.65 25.39
C LYS A 426 11.97 16.44 26.60
N ARG A 427 10.69 16.10 26.38
CA ARG A 427 9.65 16.02 27.42
C ARG A 427 9.47 14.63 28.02
N HIS A 428 10.30 13.65 27.64
CA HIS A 428 10.18 12.29 28.15
C HIS A 428 10.39 12.23 29.67
N ARG A 429 9.56 11.43 30.37
CA ARG A 429 9.60 11.34 31.85
C ARG A 429 10.96 10.88 32.38
N TYR A 430 11.64 10.00 31.64
CA TYR A 430 12.96 9.44 31.98
C TYR A 430 14.08 10.06 31.14
N LYS A 431 13.92 11.33 30.72
CA LYS A 431 14.87 11.96 29.79
C LYS A 431 16.29 11.95 30.34
N ASP A 432 16.47 12.21 31.64
CA ASP A 432 17.79 12.40 32.23
C ASP A 432 18.55 11.07 32.26
N GLU A 433 17.87 9.97 32.62
CA GLU A 433 18.45 8.62 32.55
C GLU A 433 18.74 8.18 31.12
N ILE A 434 17.83 8.48 30.18
CA ILE A 434 18.02 8.13 28.76
C ILE A 434 19.20 8.89 28.18
N TYR A 435 19.31 10.20 28.39
CA TYR A 435 20.43 10.99 27.87
C TYR A 435 21.75 10.62 28.54
N MET A 436 21.75 10.27 29.82
CA MET A 436 22.93 9.74 30.50
C MET A 436 23.39 8.40 29.90
N ALA A 437 22.46 7.47 29.67
CA ALA A 437 22.78 6.19 29.03
C ALA A 437 23.24 6.36 27.58
N LEU A 438 22.60 7.25 26.81
CA LEU A 438 23.02 7.59 25.45
C LEU A 438 24.43 8.19 25.43
N GLY A 439 24.74 9.11 26.35
CA GLY A 439 26.08 9.68 26.49
C GLY A 439 27.12 8.60 26.74
N TYR A 440 26.85 7.68 27.67
CA TYR A 440 27.71 6.53 27.95
C TYR A 440 27.96 5.69 26.69
N PHE A 441 26.92 5.34 25.92
CA PHE A 441 27.07 4.57 24.69
C PHE A 441 27.82 5.32 23.60
N ILE A 442 27.56 6.62 23.42
CA ILE A 442 28.24 7.42 22.40
C ILE A 442 29.74 7.46 22.69
N GLU A 443 30.13 7.73 23.94
CA GLU A 443 31.54 7.73 24.34
C GLU A 443 32.23 6.38 24.08
N HIS A 444 31.57 5.26 24.43
CA HIS A 444 32.18 3.93 24.31
C HIS A 444 32.09 3.32 22.90
N VAL A 445 31.15 3.77 22.06
CA VAL A 445 31.06 3.36 20.65
C VAL A 445 32.07 4.14 19.80
N MET A 446 32.33 5.41 20.12
CA MET A 446 33.34 6.23 19.44
C MET A 446 34.78 5.75 19.69
N ASP A 447 35.07 5.16 20.85
CA ASP A 447 36.37 4.54 21.13
C ASP A 447 36.64 3.25 20.32
N SER A 448 35.62 2.71 19.63
CA SER A 448 35.72 1.46 18.87
C SER A 448 35.81 1.62 17.34
N GLN A 449 35.76 2.85 16.82
CA GLN A 449 35.89 3.14 15.38
C GLN A 449 36.71 4.41 15.12
N ASP A 450 37.89 4.26 14.50
CA ASP A 450 38.62 5.35 13.84
C ASP A 450 37.77 5.93 12.68
N ALA A 451 36.91 6.92 12.94
CA ALA A 451 36.42 7.88 11.92
C ALA A 451 35.64 9.08 12.51
N ASP A 452 36.08 10.27 12.11
CA ASP A 452 35.57 11.65 12.20
C ASP A 452 34.19 11.96 12.84
N PRO A 453 34.10 13.03 13.68
CA PRO A 453 32.88 13.45 14.32
C PRO A 453 31.97 14.27 13.39
N VAL A 454 30.89 13.66 12.90
CA VAL A 454 29.71 14.41 12.44
C VAL A 454 28.87 14.77 13.66
N MET A 455 29.25 15.85 14.35
CA MET A 455 28.46 16.47 15.41
C MET A 455 27.61 17.59 14.83
N GLU A 456 26.29 17.39 14.81
CA GLU A 456 25.27 18.38 15.22
C GLU A 456 23.86 17.75 15.04
N PHE A 457 23.21 17.41 16.17
CA PHE A 457 21.79 17.06 16.26
C PHE A 457 21.06 17.97 17.25
#